data_AF-A0A317U672-F1
#
_entry.id   AF-A0A317U672-F1
#
_cell.length_a   1.000
_cell.length_b   1.000
_cell.length_c   1.000
_cell.angle_alpha   90.00
_cell.angle_beta   90.00
_cell.angle_gamma   90.00
#
_symmetry.space_group_name_H-M   'P 1'
#
loop_
_entity.id
_entity.type
_entity.pdbx_description
1 polymer ?
#
loop_
_entity_poly.entity_id
_entity_poly.type
_entity_poly.pdbx_seq_one_letter_code
_entity_poly.pdbx_strand_id
1 'polypeptide(L)'
;MEHEKQQLGEQCMAGFENPPLPKTPSEFITVLAHYHRAEIARMAGWRDRIDRTTNWAITAAAAMLSLSLSTPSAHHGVILFAMLLVLLLLLIESRRYRFFDVYRARVRMIERYYFAPMFMATKTMEEPWARVLGQDLLEPHFLMSFGAAISRRLRRNYVWMFLLLLMAWILKISSSKLQLVGGRQEMTMSFLRVVENAALGPVPGWVVMFCVALFFIWIAYACLHSPEYTGELLYGDVHV
;
A
#
# COMPACT_ATOMS: atom_id res chain seq x y z
N MET A 1 -15.03 -37.97 -35.47
CA MET A 1 -15.09 -36.64 -34.85
C MET A 1 -14.46 -36.59 -33.45
N GLU A 2 -14.72 -37.54 -32.54
CA GLU A 2 -14.04 -37.57 -31.22
C GLU A 2 -12.57 -38.02 -31.31
N HIS A 3 -12.28 -39.07 -32.07
CA HIS A 3 -10.91 -39.53 -32.32
C HIS A 3 -10.00 -38.48 -32.99
N GLU A 4 -10.57 -37.61 -33.83
CA GLU A 4 -9.85 -36.55 -34.54
C GLU A 4 -9.50 -35.37 -33.61
N LYS A 5 -10.36 -35.07 -32.63
CA LYS A 5 -10.08 -34.09 -31.58
C LYS A 5 -9.04 -34.58 -30.58
N GLN A 6 -9.02 -35.88 -30.30
CA GLN A 6 -8.02 -36.52 -29.43
C GLN A 6 -6.64 -36.55 -30.08
N GLN A 7 -6.56 -36.86 -31.38
CA GLN A 7 -5.31 -36.77 -32.15
C GLN A 7 -4.80 -35.33 -32.33
N LEU A 8 -5.69 -34.34 -32.53
CA LEU A 8 -5.28 -32.93 -32.56
C LEU A 8 -4.74 -32.45 -31.19
N GLY A 9 -5.33 -32.93 -30.10
CA GLY A 9 -4.89 -32.64 -28.73
C GLY A 9 -3.52 -33.25 -28.41
N GLU A 10 -3.27 -34.50 -28.84
CA GLU A 10 -1.97 -35.17 -28.67
C GLU A 10 -0.88 -34.59 -29.59
N GLN A 11 -1.19 -34.25 -30.84
CA GLN A 11 -0.24 -33.59 -31.75
C GLN A 11 0.12 -32.16 -31.32
N CYS A 12 -0.83 -31.43 -30.71
CA CYS A 12 -0.57 -30.10 -30.17
C CYS A 12 0.40 -30.14 -28.96
N MET A 13 0.38 -31.23 -28.20
CA MET A 13 1.22 -31.42 -27.00
C MET A 13 2.56 -32.13 -27.30
N ALA A 14 2.67 -32.85 -28.42
CA ALA A 14 3.89 -33.54 -28.85
C ALA A 14 4.96 -32.59 -29.44
N GLY A 15 4.63 -31.32 -29.70
CA GLY A 15 5.52 -30.34 -30.34
C GLY A 15 6.23 -29.35 -29.43
N PHE A 16 5.93 -29.33 -28.12
CA PHE A 16 6.62 -28.47 -27.16
C PHE A 16 7.69 -29.29 -26.41
N GLU A 17 8.79 -29.61 -27.09
CA GLU A 17 10.03 -29.89 -26.37
C GLU A 17 10.34 -28.70 -25.46
N ASN A 18 10.75 -28.96 -24.22
CA ASN A 18 11.11 -27.89 -23.29
C ASN A 18 12.10 -26.94 -23.97
N PRO A 19 11.88 -25.62 -23.93
CA PRO A 19 12.79 -24.68 -24.54
C PRO A 19 14.21 -24.91 -23.99
N PRO A 20 15.24 -24.91 -24.84
CA PRO A 20 16.59 -25.22 -24.41
C PRO A 20 17.06 -24.19 -23.37
N LEU A 21 17.63 -24.69 -22.28
CA LEU A 21 18.33 -23.85 -21.30
C LEU A 21 19.62 -23.29 -21.91
N PRO A 22 20.08 -22.09 -21.49
CA PRO A 22 21.32 -21.50 -21.98
C PRO A 22 22.51 -22.44 -21.73
N LYS A 23 23.27 -22.75 -22.78
CA LYS A 23 24.42 -23.67 -22.74
C LYS A 23 25.76 -22.92 -22.75
N THR A 24 25.77 -21.69 -23.28
CA THR A 24 26.97 -20.84 -23.34
C THR A 24 26.90 -19.66 -22.36
N PRO A 25 28.05 -19.12 -21.89
CA PRO A 25 28.06 -17.92 -21.05
C PRO A 25 27.37 -16.71 -21.71
N SER A 26 27.50 -16.56 -23.03
CA SER A 26 26.86 -15.48 -23.79
C SER A 26 25.34 -15.59 -23.80
N GLU A 27 24.81 -16.81 -23.98
CA GLU A 27 23.37 -17.08 -23.87
C GLU A 27 22.85 -16.78 -22.46
N PHE A 28 23.58 -17.22 -21.43
CA PHE A 28 23.21 -16.95 -20.03
C PHE A 28 23.15 -15.45 -19.73
N ILE A 29 24.18 -14.69 -20.12
CA ILE A 29 24.24 -13.24 -19.93
C ILE A 29 23.07 -12.56 -20.64
N THR A 30 22.78 -12.98 -21.89
CA THR A 30 21.67 -12.45 -22.67
C THR A 30 20.33 -12.70 -21.98
N VAL A 31 20.04 -13.95 -21.57
CA VAL A 31 18.80 -14.31 -20.87
C VAL A 31 18.67 -13.53 -19.56
N LEU A 32 19.73 -13.45 -18.76
CA LEU A 32 19.73 -12.73 -17.49
C LEU A 32 19.50 -11.23 -17.68
N ALA A 33 20.12 -10.62 -18.69
CA ALA A 33 19.93 -9.20 -19.01
C ALA A 33 18.47 -8.89 -19.42
N HIS A 34 17.87 -9.74 -20.27
CA HIS A 34 16.47 -9.59 -20.65
C HIS A 34 15.50 -9.84 -19.49
N TYR A 35 15.76 -10.85 -18.66
CA TYR A 35 14.99 -11.14 -17.45
C TYR A 35 15.04 -9.96 -16.47
N HIS A 36 16.24 -9.44 -16.18
CA HIS A 36 16.43 -8.29 -15.30
C HIS A 36 15.69 -7.04 -15.81
N ARG A 37 15.78 -6.74 -17.13
CA ARG A 37 15.04 -5.63 -17.74
C ARG A 37 13.53 -5.80 -17.58
N ALA A 38 13.01 -7.02 -17.77
CA ALA A 38 11.59 -7.31 -17.59
C ALA A 38 11.16 -7.16 -16.12
N GLU A 39 11.99 -7.57 -15.16
CA GLU A 39 11.70 -7.39 -13.73
C GLU A 39 11.69 -5.92 -13.32
N ILE A 40 12.64 -5.10 -13.81
CA ILE A 40 12.62 -3.65 -13.60
C ILE A 40 11.32 -3.04 -14.16
N ALA A 41 10.90 -3.44 -15.36
CA ALA A 41 9.66 -2.96 -15.96
C ALA A 41 8.42 -3.35 -15.15
N ARG A 42 8.35 -4.60 -14.65
CA ARG A 42 7.29 -5.04 -13.73
C ARG A 42 7.28 -4.23 -12.45
N MET A 43 8.43 -4.06 -11.80
CA MET A 43 8.60 -3.27 -10.59
C MET A 43 8.14 -1.82 -10.80
N ALA A 44 8.56 -1.17 -11.90
CA ALA A 44 8.16 0.19 -12.23
C ALA A 44 6.63 0.30 -12.46
N GLY A 45 6.04 -0.66 -13.17
CA GLY A 45 4.59 -0.71 -13.39
C GLY A 45 3.78 -0.94 -12.10
N TRP A 46 4.33 -1.66 -11.12
CA TRP A 46 3.71 -1.78 -9.81
C TRP A 46 3.87 -0.53 -8.95
N ARG A 47 5.02 0.14 -9.02
CA ARG A 47 5.26 1.43 -8.37
C ARG A 47 4.23 2.47 -8.82
N ASP A 48 4.05 2.62 -10.13
CA ASP A 48 3.09 3.58 -10.69
C ASP A 48 1.65 3.31 -10.24
N ARG A 49 1.22 2.03 -10.15
CA ARG A 49 -0.12 1.68 -9.63
C ARG A 49 -0.32 2.02 -8.16
N ILE A 50 0.74 2.01 -7.36
CA ILE A 50 0.73 2.37 -5.93
C ILE A 50 0.72 3.89 -5.78
N ASP A 51 1.50 4.60 -6.60
CA ASP A 51 1.54 6.06 -6.58
C ASP A 51 0.19 6.65 -7.01
N ARG A 52 -0.46 6.05 -8.02
CA ARG A 52 -1.81 6.44 -8.44
C ARG A 52 -2.86 6.26 -7.33
N THR A 53 -2.81 5.20 -6.51
CA THR A 53 -3.80 5.02 -5.43
C THR A 53 -3.64 6.07 -4.34
N THR A 54 -2.40 6.43 -3.99
CA THR A 54 -2.14 7.53 -3.05
C THR A 54 -2.65 8.86 -3.62
N ASN A 55 -2.41 9.13 -4.91
CA ASN A 55 -2.93 10.33 -5.57
C ASN A 55 -4.47 10.39 -5.55
N TRP A 56 -5.15 9.27 -5.83
CA TRP A 56 -6.61 9.19 -5.70
C TRP A 56 -7.09 9.42 -4.26
N ALA A 57 -6.35 8.96 -3.26
CA ALA A 57 -6.68 9.20 -1.86
C ALA A 57 -6.59 10.68 -1.49
N ILE A 58 -5.53 11.37 -1.93
CA ILE A 58 -5.37 12.82 -1.74
C ILE A 58 -6.52 13.58 -2.41
N THR A 59 -6.80 13.27 -3.68
CA THR A 59 -7.87 13.93 -4.44
C THR A 59 -9.24 13.72 -3.80
N ALA A 60 -9.55 12.49 -3.39
CA ALA A 60 -10.83 12.19 -2.73
C ALA A 60 -10.95 12.90 -1.37
N ALA A 61 -9.89 12.91 -0.56
CA ALA A 61 -9.86 13.62 0.71
C ALA A 61 -10.05 15.14 0.50
N ALA A 62 -9.32 15.74 -0.43
CA ALA A 62 -9.42 17.16 -0.74
C ALA A 62 -10.81 17.55 -1.26
N ALA A 63 -11.40 16.74 -2.14
CA ALA A 63 -12.75 16.96 -2.66
C ALA A 63 -13.81 16.94 -1.54
N MET A 64 -13.75 15.92 -0.66
CA MET A 64 -14.69 15.79 0.45
C MET A 64 -14.52 16.91 1.49
N LEU A 65 -13.28 17.32 1.76
CA LEU A 65 -12.99 18.46 2.62
C LEU A 65 -13.52 19.76 2.04
N SER A 66 -13.28 20.02 0.76
CA SER A 66 -13.79 21.19 0.06
C SER A 66 -15.31 21.22 0.12
N LEU A 67 -15.99 20.11 -0.19
CA LEU A 67 -17.45 19.99 -0.10
C LEU A 67 -17.96 20.25 1.33
N SER A 68 -17.32 19.65 2.34
CA SER A 68 -17.76 19.78 3.73
C SER A 68 -17.54 21.19 4.29
N LEU A 69 -16.44 21.86 3.92
CA LEU A 69 -16.09 23.18 4.44
C LEU A 69 -16.76 24.33 3.67
N SER A 70 -16.99 24.18 2.37
CA SER A 70 -17.66 25.21 1.55
C SER A 70 -19.16 25.32 1.82
N THR A 71 -19.78 24.26 2.36
CA THR A 71 -21.22 24.22 2.64
C THR A 71 -21.44 24.19 4.15
N PRO A 72 -21.85 25.31 4.79
CA PRO A 72 -22.07 25.34 6.24
C PRO A 72 -23.06 24.27 6.71
N SER A 73 -24.11 24.01 5.94
CA SER A 73 -25.14 22.99 6.21
C SER A 73 -24.73 21.55 5.90
N ALA A 74 -23.56 21.31 5.31
CA ALA A 74 -23.11 19.95 5.03
C ALA A 74 -22.88 19.16 6.32
N HIS A 75 -23.42 17.93 6.35
CA HIS A 75 -23.28 17.04 7.49
C HIS A 75 -21.80 16.70 7.75
N HIS A 76 -21.35 16.71 9.01
CA HIS A 76 -19.97 16.32 9.37
C HIS A 76 -19.64 14.87 8.98
N GLY A 77 -20.67 14.06 8.74
CA GLY A 77 -20.58 12.69 8.22
C GLY A 77 -19.86 12.60 6.87
N VAL A 78 -19.82 13.67 6.08
CA VAL A 78 -19.03 13.71 4.83
C VAL A 78 -17.54 13.52 5.11
N ILE A 79 -17.01 14.12 6.19
CA ILE A 79 -15.59 13.98 6.57
C ILE A 79 -15.32 12.57 7.10
N LEU A 80 -16.26 11.99 7.85
CA LEU A 80 -16.15 10.59 8.32
C LEU A 80 -16.18 9.61 7.14
N PHE A 81 -17.02 9.87 6.13
CA PHE A 81 -17.03 9.10 4.90
C PHE A 81 -15.70 9.24 4.12
N ALA A 82 -15.11 10.44 4.09
CA ALA A 82 -13.78 10.64 3.52
C ALA A 82 -12.70 9.80 4.23
N MET A 83 -12.73 9.71 5.56
CA MET A 83 -11.83 8.83 6.32
C MET A 83 -12.00 7.36 5.89
N LEU A 84 -13.23 6.89 5.70
CA LEU A 84 -13.50 5.52 5.23
C LEU A 84 -12.97 5.28 3.80
N LEU A 85 -13.13 6.25 2.89
CA LEU A 85 -12.57 6.15 1.53
C LEU A 85 -11.04 6.09 1.55
N VAL A 86 -10.40 6.94 2.37
CA VAL A 86 -8.95 6.95 2.54
C VAL A 86 -8.47 5.62 3.14
N LEU A 87 -9.19 5.06 4.10
CA LEU A 87 -8.91 3.73 4.65
C LEU A 87 -9.02 2.63 3.58
N LEU A 88 -10.08 2.66 2.77
CA LEU A 88 -10.26 1.69 1.67
C LEU A 88 -9.08 1.76 0.69
N LEU A 89 -8.66 2.96 0.29
CA LEU A 89 -7.53 3.15 -0.61
C LEU A 89 -6.21 2.69 0.01
N LEU A 90 -6.00 2.94 1.31
CA LEU A 90 -4.86 2.39 2.05
C LEU A 90 -4.83 0.86 2.00
N LEU A 91 -5.98 0.19 2.19
CA LEU A 91 -6.06 -1.28 2.16
C LEU A 91 -5.77 -1.83 0.76
N ILE A 92 -6.33 -1.22 -0.29
CA ILE A 92 -6.07 -1.59 -1.68
C ILE A 92 -4.58 -1.42 -1.99
N GLU A 93 -4.02 -0.29 -1.62
CA GLU A 93 -2.62 0.02 -1.86
C GLU A 93 -1.68 -0.90 -1.08
N SER A 94 -2.00 -1.22 0.18
CA SER A 94 -1.21 -2.15 1.00
C SER A 94 -1.19 -3.54 0.39
N ARG A 95 -2.30 -3.99 -0.21
CA ARG A 95 -2.34 -5.24 -0.97
C ARG A 95 -1.40 -5.18 -2.18
N ARG A 96 -1.44 -4.08 -2.94
CA ARG A 96 -0.56 -3.87 -4.12
C ARG A 96 0.91 -3.75 -3.72
N TYR A 97 1.20 -3.15 -2.58
CA TYR A 97 2.56 -2.98 -2.06
C TYR A 97 3.25 -4.33 -1.82
N ARG A 98 2.51 -5.35 -1.38
CA ARG A 98 3.07 -6.71 -1.22
C ARG A 98 3.55 -7.31 -2.54
N PHE A 99 2.89 -7.01 -3.67
CA PHE A 99 3.35 -7.44 -4.99
C PHE A 99 4.60 -6.67 -5.39
N PHE A 100 4.59 -5.34 -5.21
CA PHE A 100 5.77 -4.50 -5.48
C PHE A 100 7.00 -4.97 -4.70
N ASP A 101 6.82 -5.35 -3.44
CA ASP A 101 7.89 -5.82 -2.56
C ASP A 101 8.58 -7.09 -3.11
N VAL A 102 7.80 -8.04 -3.64
CA VAL A 102 8.33 -9.26 -4.29
C VAL A 102 9.20 -8.90 -5.52
N TYR A 103 8.69 -8.05 -6.42
CA TYR A 103 9.45 -7.65 -7.61
C TYR A 103 10.71 -6.86 -7.26
N ARG A 104 10.61 -5.97 -6.25
CA ARG A 104 11.76 -5.23 -5.73
C ARG A 104 12.82 -6.19 -5.18
N ALA A 105 12.42 -7.20 -4.40
CA ALA A 105 13.35 -8.18 -3.84
C ALA A 105 14.11 -8.94 -4.95
N ARG A 106 13.41 -9.41 -5.99
CA ARG A 106 14.05 -10.09 -7.14
C ARG A 106 15.06 -9.22 -7.86
N VAL A 107 14.71 -7.96 -8.15
CA VAL A 107 15.62 -7.00 -8.78
C VAL A 107 16.84 -6.78 -7.91
N ARG A 108 16.65 -6.52 -6.60
CA ARG A 108 17.74 -6.30 -5.64
C ARG A 108 18.66 -7.50 -5.50
N MET A 109 18.13 -8.72 -5.54
CA MET A 109 18.93 -9.95 -5.52
C MET A 109 19.86 -10.02 -6.74
N ILE A 110 19.36 -9.77 -7.95
CA ILE A 110 20.21 -9.74 -9.16
C ILE A 110 21.23 -8.60 -9.10
N GLU A 111 20.82 -7.40 -8.69
CA GLU A 111 21.71 -6.25 -8.54
C GLU A 111 22.85 -6.53 -7.57
N ARG A 112 22.54 -7.13 -6.40
CA ARG A 112 23.51 -7.39 -5.34
C ARG A 112 24.48 -8.51 -5.67
N TYR A 113 24.00 -9.61 -6.25
CA TYR A 113 24.81 -10.82 -6.39
C TYR A 113 25.42 -11.01 -7.78
N TYR A 114 24.88 -10.35 -8.81
CA TYR A 114 25.41 -10.42 -10.16
C TYR A 114 26.06 -9.10 -10.60
N PHE A 115 25.33 -7.99 -10.53
CA PHE A 115 25.85 -6.71 -11.03
C PHE A 115 26.87 -6.05 -10.09
N ALA A 116 26.66 -6.07 -8.77
CA ALA A 116 27.60 -5.45 -7.84
C ALA A 116 29.01 -6.08 -7.90
N PRO A 117 29.19 -7.42 -7.89
CA PRO A 117 30.51 -8.02 -8.04
C PRO A 117 31.17 -7.72 -9.38
N MET A 118 30.37 -7.64 -10.46
CA MET A 118 30.85 -7.23 -11.79
C MET A 118 31.48 -5.84 -11.76
N PHE A 119 30.86 -4.86 -11.09
CA PHE A 119 31.41 -3.51 -10.97
C PHE A 119 32.57 -3.41 -9.97
N MET A 120 32.56 -4.25 -8.92
CA MET A 120 33.60 -4.27 -7.88
C MET A 120 34.84 -5.11 -8.28
N ALA A 121 34.84 -5.72 -9.47
CA ALA A 121 35.85 -6.68 -9.92
C ALA A 121 36.18 -7.77 -8.87
N THR A 122 35.20 -8.09 -8.02
CA THR A 122 35.32 -9.07 -6.93
C THR A 122 34.66 -10.37 -7.38
N LYS A 123 35.12 -11.52 -6.88
CA LYS A 123 34.43 -12.79 -7.14
C LYS A 123 32.96 -12.65 -6.72
N THR A 124 32.05 -13.12 -7.58
CA THR A 124 30.64 -13.28 -7.23
C THR A 124 30.56 -14.03 -5.90
N MET A 125 29.85 -13.49 -4.91
CA MET A 125 29.68 -14.18 -3.63
C MET A 125 29.16 -15.59 -3.90
N GLU A 126 29.74 -16.59 -3.23
CA GLU A 126 29.36 -18.00 -3.33
C GLU A 126 27.96 -18.30 -2.77
N GLU A 127 27.18 -17.28 -2.43
CA GLU A 127 25.80 -17.46 -1.99
C GLU A 127 24.95 -18.08 -3.11
N PRO A 128 24.07 -19.03 -2.78
CA PRO A 128 23.23 -19.72 -3.76
C PRO A 128 22.05 -18.84 -4.24
N TRP A 129 22.27 -17.55 -4.49
CA TRP A 129 21.26 -16.56 -4.86
C TRP A 129 20.45 -17.00 -6.09
N ALA A 130 21.09 -17.62 -7.08
CA ALA A 130 20.41 -18.12 -8.27
C ALA A 130 19.45 -19.28 -7.95
N ARG A 131 19.79 -20.13 -6.96
CA ARG A 131 18.90 -21.19 -6.47
C ARG A 131 17.72 -20.59 -5.71
N VAL A 132 17.96 -19.58 -4.86
CA VAL A 132 16.90 -18.88 -4.12
C VAL A 132 15.94 -18.18 -5.09
N LEU A 133 16.45 -17.48 -6.09
CA LEU A 133 15.66 -16.85 -7.14
C LEU A 133 14.85 -17.90 -7.94
N GLY A 134 15.48 -19.02 -8.30
CA GLY A 134 14.80 -20.12 -8.98
C GLY A 134 13.66 -20.72 -8.15
N GLN A 135 13.87 -20.91 -6.84
CA GLN A 135 12.83 -21.38 -5.93
C GLN A 135 11.68 -20.36 -5.79
N ASP A 136 11.97 -19.07 -5.65
CA ASP A 136 10.96 -18.02 -5.59
C ASP A 136 10.17 -17.86 -6.91
N LEU A 137 10.78 -18.20 -8.05
CA LEU A 137 10.10 -18.24 -9.34
C LEU A 137 9.18 -19.45 -9.48
N LEU A 138 9.55 -20.60 -8.90
CA LEU A 138 8.73 -21.80 -8.87
C LEU A 138 7.56 -21.67 -7.90
N GLU A 139 7.82 -21.17 -6.70
CA GLU A 139 6.87 -21.02 -5.62
C GLU A 139 6.89 -19.57 -5.11
N PRO A 140 6.15 -18.65 -5.75
CA PRO A 140 6.14 -17.25 -5.35
C PRO A 140 5.44 -17.05 -4.01
N HIS A 141 6.18 -16.55 -3.03
CA HIS A 141 5.67 -16.27 -1.68
C HIS A 141 5.70 -14.77 -1.37
N PHE A 142 4.72 -14.30 -0.61
CA PHE A 142 4.74 -12.93 -0.12
C PHE A 142 5.69 -12.80 1.07
N LEU A 143 6.79 -12.06 0.89
CA LEU A 143 7.76 -11.76 1.95
C LEU A 143 7.16 -10.90 3.07
N MET A 144 6.23 -10.00 2.71
CA MET A 144 5.60 -9.09 3.65
C MET A 144 4.18 -9.53 4.03
N SER A 145 3.87 -9.52 5.33
CA SER A 145 2.51 -9.71 5.82
C SER A 145 1.62 -8.51 5.47
N PHE A 146 0.29 -8.73 5.39
CA PHE A 146 -0.64 -7.65 5.07
C PHE A 146 -0.66 -6.55 6.15
N GLY A 147 -0.57 -6.91 7.44
CA GLY A 147 -0.48 -5.95 8.54
C GLY A 147 0.78 -5.09 8.45
N ALA A 148 1.94 -5.69 8.17
CA ALA A 148 3.18 -4.94 7.98
C ALA A 148 3.09 -3.96 6.80
N ALA A 149 2.46 -4.36 5.69
CA ALA A 149 2.24 -3.50 4.54
C ALA A 149 1.37 -2.28 4.90
N ILE A 150 0.29 -2.50 5.65
CA ILE A 150 -0.58 -1.41 6.16
C ILE A 150 0.24 -0.45 7.01
N SER A 151 0.94 -0.94 8.05
CA SER A 151 1.72 -0.09 8.96
C SER A 151 2.74 0.76 8.20
N ARG A 152 3.43 0.19 7.21
CA ARG A 152 4.44 0.90 6.41
C ARG A 152 3.81 2.00 5.55
N ARG A 153 2.73 1.70 4.83
CA ARG A 153 2.05 2.69 3.96
C ARG A 153 1.33 3.76 4.77
N LEU A 154 0.73 3.37 5.90
CA LEU A 154 0.09 4.27 6.85
C LEU A 154 1.08 5.32 7.37
N ARG A 155 2.22 4.89 7.93
CA ARG A 155 3.24 5.78 8.51
C ARG A 155 3.85 6.73 7.48
N ARG A 156 4.11 6.25 6.25
CA ARG A 156 4.80 7.07 5.24
C ARG A 156 3.89 8.06 4.52
N ASN A 157 2.63 7.69 4.23
CA ASN A 157 1.79 8.50 3.33
C ASN A 157 0.43 8.87 3.93
N TYR A 158 -0.27 7.93 4.57
CA TYR A 158 -1.69 8.13 4.93
C TYR A 158 -1.90 8.81 6.29
N VAL A 159 -0.92 8.74 7.20
CA VAL A 159 -1.04 9.33 8.54
C VAL A 159 -1.41 10.81 8.48
N TRP A 160 -0.79 11.56 7.57
CA TRP A 160 -1.04 12.98 7.38
C TRP A 160 -2.45 13.25 6.83
N MET A 161 -2.95 12.42 5.92
CA MET A 161 -4.31 12.55 5.40
C MET A 161 -5.34 12.34 6.51
N PHE A 162 -5.15 11.31 7.35
CA PHE A 162 -6.04 11.05 8.49
C PHE A 162 -5.99 12.16 9.53
N LEU A 163 -4.81 12.68 9.86
CA LEU A 163 -4.68 13.81 10.80
C LEU A 163 -5.36 15.07 10.28
N LEU A 164 -5.22 15.37 8.98
CA LEU A 164 -5.86 16.52 8.36
C LEU A 164 -7.39 16.36 8.34
N LEU A 165 -7.90 15.18 8.00
CA LEU A 165 -9.32 14.86 8.07
C LEU A 165 -9.85 14.93 9.52
N LEU A 166 -9.07 14.48 10.52
CA LEU A 166 -9.44 14.58 11.94
C LEU A 166 -9.56 16.03 12.36
N MET A 167 -8.57 16.85 12.02
CA MET A 167 -8.58 18.29 12.33
C MET A 167 -9.81 18.95 11.71
N ALA A 168 -10.08 18.68 10.44
CA ALA A 168 -11.26 19.21 9.77
C ALA A 168 -12.57 18.73 10.41
N TRP A 169 -12.63 17.47 10.84
CA TRP A 169 -13.80 16.94 11.53
C TRP A 169 -14.04 17.63 12.89
N ILE A 170 -12.99 17.78 13.70
CA ILE A 170 -13.04 18.50 14.98
C ILE A 170 -13.48 19.95 14.76
N LEU A 171 -12.93 20.62 13.74
CA LEU A 171 -13.33 21.98 13.37
C LEU A 171 -14.81 22.03 12.95
N LYS A 172 -15.30 21.07 12.18
CA LYS A 172 -16.71 21.05 11.71
C LYS A 172 -17.69 20.85 12.86
N ILE A 173 -17.43 19.92 13.77
CA ILE A 173 -18.31 19.69 14.95
C ILE A 173 -18.27 20.88 15.94
N SER A 174 -17.13 21.58 16.02
CA SER A 174 -16.97 22.75 16.91
C SER A 174 -17.55 24.04 16.31
N SER A 175 -17.41 24.24 14.99
CA SER A 175 -17.77 25.47 14.28
C SER A 175 -19.26 25.61 13.97
N SER A 176 -19.98 24.49 13.88
CA SER A 176 -21.43 24.43 13.55
C SER A 176 -22.33 25.33 14.40
N LYS A 177 -21.85 25.87 15.54
CA LYS A 177 -22.55 26.90 16.33
C LYS A 177 -21.76 28.18 16.66
N LEU A 178 -20.49 28.36 16.25
CA LEU A 178 -19.82 29.67 16.38
C LEU A 178 -20.48 30.75 15.50
N GLN A 179 -21.13 30.32 14.42
CA GLN A 179 -21.90 31.19 13.52
C GLN A 179 -23.31 31.54 14.06
N LEU A 180 -23.79 30.90 15.13
CA LEU A 180 -25.17 31.10 15.63
C LEU A 180 -25.26 31.89 16.94
N VAL A 181 -24.17 32.07 17.69
CA VAL A 181 -24.20 32.78 18.98
C VAL A 181 -22.96 33.66 19.13
N GLY A 182 -23.11 34.97 18.88
CA GLY A 182 -22.12 36.00 19.20
C GLY A 182 -22.01 36.27 20.71
N GLY A 183 -21.89 35.21 21.54
CA GLY A 183 -22.02 35.29 22.99
C GLY A 183 -20.90 34.52 23.71
N ARG A 184 -20.26 35.22 24.64
CA ARG A 184 -19.20 34.81 25.58
C ARG A 184 -19.40 33.38 26.12
N GLN A 185 -18.34 32.58 25.99
CA GLN A 185 -18.27 31.13 26.28
C GLN A 185 -18.24 30.82 27.79
N GLU A 186 -19.21 30.05 28.29
CA GLU A 186 -19.01 29.21 29.48
C GLU A 186 -18.39 27.87 29.05
N MET A 187 -17.18 27.63 29.53
CA MET A 187 -16.28 26.58 29.04
C MET A 187 -16.69 25.16 29.48
N THR A 188 -17.50 25.02 30.53
CA THR A 188 -17.81 23.74 31.20
C THR A 188 -19.03 23.00 30.61
N MET A 189 -19.98 23.71 29.98
CA MET A 189 -21.12 23.12 29.24
C MET A 189 -20.78 22.77 27.78
N SER A 190 -19.50 22.87 27.40
CA SER A 190 -19.00 22.70 26.04
C SER A 190 -18.92 21.23 25.61
N PHE A 191 -18.52 20.33 26.52
CA PHE A 191 -18.24 18.93 26.15
C PHE A 191 -19.50 18.13 25.82
N LEU A 192 -20.57 18.26 26.61
CA LEU A 192 -21.86 17.62 26.32
C LEU A 192 -22.46 18.09 24.99
N ARG A 193 -22.31 19.38 24.67
CA ARG A 193 -22.78 19.96 23.39
C ARG A 193 -21.98 19.46 22.18
N VAL A 194 -20.66 19.26 22.34
CA VAL A 194 -19.83 18.64 21.29
C VAL A 194 -20.25 17.20 21.02
N VAL A 195 -20.60 16.46 22.08
CA VAL A 195 -21.10 15.08 21.98
C VAL A 195 -22.45 15.01 21.27
N GLU A 196 -23.37 15.94 21.53
CA GLU A 196 -24.65 16.01 20.80
C GLU A 196 -24.45 16.33 19.31
N ASN A 197 -23.54 17.24 18.98
CA ASN A 197 -23.24 17.63 17.59
C ASN A 197 -22.54 16.55 16.76
N ALA A 198 -21.97 15.53 17.40
CA ALA A 198 -21.34 14.41 16.72
C ALA A 198 -22.35 13.32 16.30
N ALA A 199 -23.64 13.48 16.61
CA ALA A 199 -24.66 12.49 16.29
C ALA A 199 -24.83 12.30 14.77
N LEU A 200 -24.94 11.04 14.34
CA LEU A 200 -25.14 10.65 12.95
C LEU A 200 -26.51 10.01 12.79
N GLY A 201 -27.52 10.82 12.49
CA GLY A 201 -28.90 10.35 12.37
C GLY A 201 -29.36 9.64 13.66
N PRO A 202 -29.68 8.34 13.63
CA PRO A 202 -30.09 7.59 14.82
C PRO A 202 -28.92 7.24 15.77
N VAL A 203 -27.67 7.41 15.33
CA VAL A 203 -26.48 7.05 16.11
C VAL A 203 -26.11 8.18 17.06
N PRO A 204 -26.08 7.95 18.39
CA PRO A 204 -25.70 8.97 19.36
C PRO A 204 -24.26 9.44 19.13
N GLY A 205 -23.99 10.74 19.28
CA GLY A 205 -22.67 11.28 18.96
C GLY A 205 -21.54 10.80 19.87
N TRP A 206 -21.84 10.35 21.08
CA TRP A 206 -20.82 9.71 21.94
C TRP A 206 -20.30 8.40 21.31
N VAL A 207 -21.16 7.63 20.63
CA VAL A 207 -20.78 6.41 19.91
C VAL A 207 -19.86 6.78 18.75
N VAL A 208 -20.18 7.84 18.02
CA VAL A 208 -19.37 8.33 16.90
C VAL A 208 -17.99 8.78 17.39
N MET A 209 -17.93 9.59 18.44
CA MET A 209 -16.67 10.03 19.07
C MET A 209 -15.84 8.84 19.54
N PHE A 210 -16.46 7.84 20.16
CA PHE A 210 -15.78 6.62 20.62
C PHE A 210 -15.21 5.81 19.44
N CYS A 211 -15.99 5.60 18.38
CA CYS A 211 -15.53 4.92 17.17
C CYS A 211 -14.36 5.64 16.51
N VAL A 212 -14.42 6.98 16.40
CA VAL A 212 -13.32 7.79 15.87
C VAL A 212 -12.09 7.68 16.77
N ALA A 213 -12.25 7.79 18.09
CA ALA A 213 -11.15 7.65 19.04
C ALA A 213 -10.48 6.27 18.93
N LEU A 214 -11.25 5.19 18.91
CA LEU A 214 -10.74 3.83 18.69
C LEU A 214 -10.00 3.69 17.36
N PHE A 215 -10.54 4.27 16.28
CA PHE A 215 -9.89 4.25 14.98
C PHE A 215 -8.53 4.96 14.99
N PHE A 216 -8.42 6.12 15.65
CA PHE A 216 -7.15 6.83 15.77
C PHE A 216 -6.17 6.17 16.73
N ILE A 217 -6.65 5.51 17.79
CA ILE A 217 -5.82 4.64 18.65
C ILE A 217 -5.25 3.48 17.82
N TRP A 218 -6.07 2.85 16.97
CA TRP A 218 -5.60 1.81 16.06
C TRP A 218 -4.57 2.34 15.05
N ILE A 219 -4.78 3.52 14.46
CA ILE A 219 -3.78 4.19 13.60
C ILE A 219 -2.47 4.40 14.36
N ALA A 220 -2.53 4.94 15.58
CA ALA A 220 -1.34 5.18 16.39
C ALA A 220 -0.61 3.87 16.72
N TYR A 221 -1.35 2.82 17.10
CA TYR A 221 -0.80 1.49 17.33
C TYR A 221 -0.14 0.92 16.07
N ALA A 222 -0.81 0.95 14.92
CA ALA A 222 -0.26 0.46 13.66
C ALA A 222 0.97 1.27 13.20
N CYS A 223 1.01 2.57 13.51
CA CYS A 223 2.15 3.45 13.28
C CYS A 223 3.29 3.24 14.28
N LEU A 224 3.10 2.63 15.44
CA LEU A 224 4.18 2.40 16.41
C LEU A 224 4.69 0.96 16.35
N HIS A 225 3.77 0.01 16.24
CA HIS A 225 4.05 -1.41 16.13
C HIS A 225 4.31 -1.76 14.66
N SER A 226 5.57 -1.67 14.25
CA SER A 226 6.02 -2.22 12.97
C SER A 226 6.58 -3.62 13.22
N PRO A 227 5.96 -4.69 12.69
CA PRO A 227 6.53 -6.02 12.78
C PRO A 227 7.95 -6.01 12.24
N GLU A 228 8.89 -6.66 12.95
CA GLU A 228 10.24 -6.87 12.43
C GLU A 228 10.14 -7.52 11.05
N TYR A 229 10.74 -6.85 10.07
CA TYR A 229 10.70 -7.27 8.68
C TYR A 229 11.82 -8.29 8.44
N THR A 230 11.47 -9.56 8.34
CA THR A 230 12.41 -10.67 8.08
C THR A 230 12.68 -10.85 6.58
N GLY A 231 13.16 -9.79 5.91
CA GLY A 231 13.56 -9.86 4.49
C GLY A 231 14.80 -9.02 4.21
N GLU A 232 15.41 -9.16 3.02
CA GLU A 232 16.70 -8.57 2.59
C GLU A 232 16.87 -7.04 2.76
N LEU A 233 15.83 -6.31 3.20
CA LEU A 233 15.92 -4.90 3.59
C LEU A 233 16.77 -4.66 4.85
N LEU A 234 17.25 -5.70 5.54
CA LEU A 234 18.23 -5.59 6.63
C LEU A 234 19.61 -5.06 6.17
N TYR A 235 19.92 -5.10 4.87
CA TYR A 235 21.27 -4.80 4.36
C TYR A 235 21.39 -3.51 3.51
N GLY A 236 20.51 -2.52 3.69
CA GLY A 236 20.74 -1.21 3.05
C GLY A 236 19.75 -0.12 3.42
N ASP A 237 20.24 0.90 4.13
CA ASP A 237 19.55 2.14 4.48
C ASP A 237 19.36 3.11 3.30
N VAL A 238 19.07 2.61 2.10
CA VAL A 238 18.63 3.50 1.02
C VAL A 238 17.12 3.70 1.15
N HIS A 239 16.77 4.61 2.04
CA HIS A 239 15.45 5.22 2.12
C HIS A 239 15.28 6.13 0.90
N VAL A 240 14.50 5.67 -0.08
CA VAL A 240 13.83 6.54 -1.06
C VAL A 240 12.38 6.71 -0.62
#